data_AF-A0A2E9EVT7-F1
#
_entry.id   AF-A0A2E9EVT7-F1
#
_cell.length_a   1.000
_cell.length_b   1.000
_cell.length_c   1.000
_cell.angle_alpha   90.00
_cell.angle_beta   90.00
_cell.angle_gamma   90.00
#
_symmetry.space_group_name_H-M   'P 1'
#
loop_
_entity.id
_entity.type
_entity.pdbx_description
1 polymer ?
#
loop_
_entity_poly.entity_id
_entity_poly.type
_entity_poly.pdbx_seq_one_letter_code
_entity_poly.pdbx_strand_id
1 'polypeptide(L)'
;MDKMTKIILSVAVSITVLAVIYIMKLSMEKSRLSMEKSDLVQQINDQNTSISENKIEVEKQLQEAINQQKIENEQTLQALREEMKTAANLAAADLEAVRAERAQLTQTIAEKLDNQKKTEELTPMQKKIRDAPAIAKIIAVKEDLGFVVINAGSSRGIEKGTRFNIRRDKFIVAEVEIGEVVDSTNSIGNIDADKKPPGINIREGDEVIGYPVF
;
A
#
# COMPACT_ATOMS: atom_id res chain seq x y z
N MET A 1 -81.35 3.48 92.65
CA MET A 1 -80.07 3.89 92.03
C MET A 1 -80.17 5.37 91.68
N ASP A 2 -79.31 6.20 92.27
CA ASP A 2 -79.28 7.66 92.07
C ASP A 2 -78.83 8.02 90.63
N LYS A 3 -79.29 9.18 90.13
CA LYS A 3 -79.03 9.73 88.80
C LYS A 3 -77.51 9.85 88.52
N MET A 4 -76.71 10.23 89.51
CA MET A 4 -75.25 10.31 89.40
C MET A 4 -74.61 8.94 89.13
N THR A 5 -75.07 7.89 89.81
CA THR A 5 -74.55 6.53 89.62
C THR A 5 -74.85 5.99 88.21
N LYS A 6 -76.01 6.35 87.64
CA LYS A 6 -76.36 5.97 86.25
C LYS A 6 -75.47 6.65 85.22
N ILE A 7 -75.11 7.93 85.42
CA ILE A 7 -74.23 8.68 84.52
C ILE A 7 -72.81 8.08 84.55
N ILE A 8 -72.26 7.83 85.74
CA ILE A 8 -70.93 7.22 85.89
C ILE A 8 -70.89 5.84 85.23
N LEU A 9 -71.92 5.02 85.43
CA LEU A 9 -72.01 3.71 84.79
C LEU A 9 -72.10 3.82 83.26
N SER A 10 -72.88 4.76 82.72
CA SER A 10 -72.96 4.97 81.26
C SER A 10 -71.62 5.39 80.66
N VAL A 11 -70.89 6.29 81.32
CA VAL A 11 -69.58 6.78 80.86
C VAL A 11 -68.55 5.63 80.89
N ALA A 12 -68.52 4.85 81.97
CA ALA A 12 -67.65 3.69 82.09
C ALA A 12 -67.92 2.65 80.99
N VAL A 13 -69.19 2.36 80.69
CA VAL A 13 -69.58 1.45 79.59
C VAL A 13 -69.14 2.01 78.23
N SER A 14 -69.31 3.30 77.97
CA SER A 14 -68.85 3.89 76.70
C SER A 14 -67.33 3.87 76.53
N ILE A 15 -66.56 4.12 77.61
CA ILE A 15 -65.09 4.06 77.57
C ILE A 15 -64.62 2.63 77.31
N THR A 16 -65.22 1.62 77.96
CA THR A 16 -64.86 0.22 77.74
C THR A 16 -65.20 -0.23 76.32
N VAL A 17 -66.36 0.15 75.78
CA VAL A 17 -66.72 -0.14 74.39
C VAL A 17 -65.72 0.49 73.40
N LEU A 18 -65.34 1.76 73.60
CA LEU A 18 -64.34 2.42 72.75
C LEU A 18 -62.96 1.75 72.83
N ALA A 19 -62.54 1.32 74.03
CA ALA A 19 -61.28 0.59 74.22
C ALA A 19 -61.30 -0.76 73.51
N VAL A 20 -62.40 -1.51 73.57
CA VAL A 20 -62.56 -2.79 72.87
C VAL A 20 -62.50 -2.60 71.36
N ILE A 21 -63.18 -1.58 70.81
CA ILE A 21 -63.14 -1.26 69.37
C ILE A 21 -61.71 -0.91 68.94
N TYR A 22 -60.99 -0.13 69.74
CA TYR A 22 -59.60 0.24 69.46
C TYR A 22 -58.66 -0.98 69.47
N ILE A 23 -58.79 -1.85 70.48
CA ILE A 23 -58.02 -3.12 70.57
C ILE A 23 -58.34 -4.04 69.39
N MET A 24 -59.61 -4.15 69.00
CA MET A 24 -60.01 -4.93 67.82
C MET A 24 -59.37 -4.38 66.55
N LYS A 25 -59.36 -3.06 66.35
CA LYS A 25 -58.71 -2.43 65.18
C LYS A 25 -57.21 -2.75 65.13
N LEU A 26 -56.50 -2.59 66.25
CA LEU A 26 -55.07 -2.95 66.37
C LEU A 26 -54.82 -4.44 66.12
N SER A 27 -55.69 -5.31 66.62
CA SER A 27 -55.59 -6.76 66.38
C SER A 27 -55.78 -7.11 64.91
N MET A 28 -56.76 -6.49 64.24
CA MET A 28 -56.97 -6.66 62.80
C MET A 28 -55.77 -6.15 61.99
N GLU A 29 -55.22 -4.99 62.33
CA GLU A 29 -54.06 -4.41 61.64
C GLU A 29 -52.81 -5.28 61.81
N LYS A 30 -52.54 -5.78 63.03
CA LYS A 30 -51.45 -6.73 63.28
C LYS A 30 -51.63 -8.03 62.48
N SER A 31 -52.86 -8.52 62.40
CA SER A 31 -53.19 -9.74 61.63
C SER A 31 -52.96 -9.52 60.14
N ARG A 32 -53.38 -8.37 59.61
CA ARG A 32 -53.15 -7.96 58.21
C ARG A 32 -51.65 -7.86 57.90
N LEU A 33 -50.89 -7.16 58.75
CA LEU A 33 -49.44 -7.04 58.59
C LEU A 33 -48.74 -8.40 58.66
N SER A 34 -49.22 -9.31 59.51
CA SER A 34 -48.69 -10.67 59.60
C SER A 34 -48.96 -11.48 58.33
N MET A 35 -50.14 -11.33 57.73
CA MET A 35 -50.48 -11.97 56.46
C MET A 35 -49.63 -11.40 55.31
N GLU A 36 -49.53 -10.08 55.20
CA GLU A 36 -48.71 -9.41 54.18
C GLU A 36 -47.24 -9.81 54.29
N LYS A 37 -46.69 -9.90 55.51
CA LYS A 37 -45.33 -10.41 55.72
C LYS A 37 -45.17 -11.86 55.28
N SER A 38 -46.15 -12.72 55.55
CA SER A 38 -46.13 -14.12 55.12
C SER A 38 -46.13 -14.23 53.59
N ASP A 39 -46.99 -13.46 52.93
CA ASP A 39 -47.09 -13.45 51.47
C ASP A 39 -45.81 -12.92 50.82
N LEU A 40 -45.21 -11.86 51.38
CA LEU A 40 -43.92 -11.33 50.91
C LEU A 40 -42.79 -12.36 51.07
N VAL A 41 -42.75 -13.09 52.20
CA VAL A 41 -41.76 -14.15 52.41
C VAL A 41 -41.95 -15.28 51.41
N GLN A 42 -43.19 -15.66 51.12
CA GLN A 42 -43.48 -16.69 50.11
C GLN A 42 -43.03 -16.23 48.72
N GLN A 43 -43.36 -15.01 48.31
CA GLN A 43 -42.94 -14.44 47.03
C GLN A 43 -41.42 -14.39 46.90
N ILE A 44 -40.70 -14.00 47.96
CA ILE A 44 -39.23 -13.99 47.95
C ILE A 44 -38.67 -15.41 47.77
N ASN A 45 -39.25 -16.41 48.44
CA ASN A 45 -38.80 -17.80 48.31
C ASN A 45 -39.06 -18.35 46.90
N ASP A 46 -40.23 -18.06 46.33
CA ASP A 46 -40.58 -18.47 44.98
C ASP A 46 -39.65 -17.79 43.95
N GLN A 47 -39.41 -16.49 44.10
CA GLN A 47 -38.47 -15.73 43.27
C GLN A 47 -37.03 -16.25 43.38
N ASN A 48 -36.55 -16.55 44.59
CA ASN A 48 -35.21 -17.11 44.79
C ASN A 48 -35.06 -18.48 44.11
N THR A 49 -36.12 -19.30 44.13
CA THR A 49 -36.15 -20.60 43.45
C THR A 49 -36.06 -20.42 41.94
N SER A 50 -36.90 -19.56 41.36
CA SER A 50 -36.84 -19.27 39.91
C SER A 50 -35.51 -18.65 39.47
N ILE A 51 -34.91 -17.77 40.27
CA ILE A 51 -33.59 -17.21 39.98
C ILE A 51 -32.52 -18.31 39.96
N SER A 52 -32.57 -19.24 40.92
CA SER A 52 -31.62 -20.37 40.96
C SER A 52 -31.75 -21.28 39.74
N GLU A 53 -32.98 -21.60 39.32
CA GLU A 53 -33.25 -22.42 38.14
C GLU A 53 -32.78 -21.73 36.86
N ASN A 54 -33.13 -20.44 36.69
CA ASN A 54 -32.68 -19.66 35.53
C ASN A 54 -31.16 -19.56 35.46
N LYS A 55 -30.48 -19.43 36.61
CA LYS A 55 -29.02 -19.40 36.65
C LYS A 55 -28.41 -20.70 36.13
N ILE A 56 -28.93 -21.85 36.56
CA ILE A 56 -28.46 -23.17 36.11
C ILE A 56 -28.67 -23.30 34.60
N GLU A 57 -29.83 -22.89 34.09
CA GLU A 57 -30.13 -22.95 32.66
C GLU A 57 -29.21 -22.05 31.83
N VAL A 58 -28.96 -20.81 32.29
CA VAL A 58 -28.03 -19.89 31.63
C VAL A 58 -26.60 -20.43 31.63
N GLU A 59 -26.13 -21.01 32.74
CA GLU A 59 -24.80 -21.62 32.81
C GLU A 59 -24.67 -22.81 31.84
N LYS A 60 -25.72 -23.63 31.73
CA LYS A 60 -25.76 -24.75 30.79
C LYS A 60 -25.72 -24.27 29.34
N GLN A 61 -26.56 -23.31 28.97
CA GLN A 61 -26.58 -22.74 27.62
C GLN A 61 -25.25 -22.08 27.26
N LEU A 62 -24.64 -21.36 28.20
CA LEU A 62 -23.31 -20.77 28.00
C LEU A 62 -22.25 -21.85 27.76
N GLN A 63 -22.28 -22.94 28.54
CA GLN A 63 -21.33 -24.02 28.38
C GLN A 63 -21.50 -24.76 27.04
N GLU A 64 -22.74 -24.99 26.60
CA GLU A 64 -23.06 -25.57 25.30
C GLU A 64 -22.58 -24.65 24.16
N ALA A 65 -22.84 -23.34 24.24
CA ALA A 65 -22.37 -22.37 23.25
C ALA A 65 -20.83 -22.33 23.16
N ILE A 66 -20.12 -22.36 24.29
CA ILE A 66 -18.65 -22.40 24.32
C ILE A 66 -18.13 -23.68 23.67
N ASN A 67 -18.73 -24.83 23.96
CA ASN A 67 -18.30 -26.11 23.39
C ASN A 67 -18.56 -26.16 21.89
N GLN A 68 -19.72 -25.69 21.44
CA GLN A 68 -20.07 -25.58 20.03
C GLN A 68 -19.08 -24.67 19.28
N GLN A 69 -18.80 -23.50 19.84
CA GLN A 69 -17.85 -22.56 19.27
C GLN A 69 -16.42 -23.13 19.18
N LYS A 70 -15.99 -23.92 20.17
CA LYS A 70 -14.69 -24.61 20.11
C LYS A 70 -14.63 -25.62 18.95
N ILE A 71 -15.68 -26.41 18.76
CA ILE A 71 -15.76 -27.38 17.66
C ILE A 71 -15.70 -26.66 16.31
N GLU A 72 -16.48 -25.59 16.15
CA GLU A 72 -16.48 -24.78 14.92
C GLU A 72 -15.10 -24.14 14.66
N ASN A 73 -14.46 -23.61 15.70
CA ASN A 73 -13.10 -23.06 15.59
C ASN A 73 -12.07 -24.13 15.20
N GLU A 74 -12.17 -25.34 15.73
CA GLU A 74 -11.28 -26.44 15.34
C GLU A 74 -11.50 -26.87 13.88
N GLN A 75 -12.76 -26.97 13.44
CA GLN A 75 -13.11 -27.31 12.06
C GLN A 75 -12.63 -26.24 11.07
N THR A 76 -12.86 -24.96 11.37
CA THR A 76 -12.39 -23.86 10.54
C THR A 76 -10.86 -23.79 10.48
N LEU A 77 -10.17 -24.03 11.60
CA LEU A 77 -8.70 -24.08 11.61
C LEU A 77 -8.15 -25.26 10.80
N GLN A 78 -8.83 -26.42 10.80
CA GLN A 78 -8.46 -27.56 9.96
C GLN A 78 -8.68 -27.26 8.47
N ALA A 79 -9.83 -26.70 8.10
CA ALA A 79 -10.13 -26.30 6.73
C ALA A 79 -9.12 -25.28 6.21
N LEU A 80 -8.80 -24.26 7.01
CA LEU A 80 -7.82 -23.24 6.67
C LEU A 80 -6.41 -23.83 6.49
N ARG A 81 -6.02 -24.83 7.28
CA ARG A 81 -4.73 -25.51 7.13
C ARG A 81 -4.64 -26.30 5.82
N GLU A 82 -5.70 -27.02 5.45
CA GLU A 82 -5.74 -27.74 4.17
C GLU A 82 -5.74 -26.75 2.98
N GLU A 83 -6.50 -25.66 3.07
CA GLU A 83 -6.47 -24.60 2.07
C GLU A 83 -5.06 -24.00 1.92
N MET A 84 -4.40 -23.63 3.03
CA MET A 84 -3.03 -23.13 2.99
C MET A 84 -2.04 -24.14 2.42
N LYS A 85 -2.20 -25.43 2.72
CA LYS A 85 -1.35 -26.50 2.17
C LYS A 85 -1.53 -26.63 0.66
N THR A 86 -2.76 -26.57 0.16
CA THR A 86 -3.02 -26.61 -1.29
C THR A 86 -2.47 -25.37 -1.99
N ALA A 87 -2.68 -24.18 -1.42
CA ALA A 87 -2.12 -22.93 -1.92
C ALA A 87 -0.57 -22.95 -1.94
N ALA A 88 0.06 -23.46 -0.89
CA ALA A 88 1.52 -23.58 -0.82
C ALA A 88 2.07 -24.54 -1.89
N ASN A 89 1.41 -25.67 -2.14
CA ASN A 89 1.80 -26.61 -3.18
C ASN A 89 1.67 -26.02 -4.59
N LEU A 90 0.58 -25.27 -4.85
CA LEU A 90 0.39 -24.56 -6.12
C LEU A 90 1.47 -23.50 -6.32
N ALA A 91 1.73 -22.68 -5.31
CA ALA A 91 2.76 -21.66 -5.36
C ALA A 91 4.17 -22.25 -5.57
N ALA A 92 4.47 -23.41 -4.97
CA ALA A 92 5.72 -24.12 -5.20
C ALA A 92 5.86 -24.60 -6.65
N ALA A 93 4.79 -25.15 -7.24
CA ALA A 93 4.77 -25.58 -8.64
C ALA A 93 4.95 -24.39 -9.60
N ASP A 94 4.26 -23.28 -9.35
CA ASP A 94 4.40 -22.05 -10.15
C ASP A 94 5.82 -21.49 -10.07
N LEU A 95 6.44 -21.51 -8.89
CA LEU A 95 7.82 -21.06 -8.72
C LEU A 95 8.82 -21.91 -9.51
N GLU A 96 8.63 -23.23 -9.55
CA GLU A 96 9.45 -24.12 -10.37
C GLU A 96 9.28 -23.85 -11.87
N ALA A 97 8.04 -23.63 -12.33
CA ALA A 97 7.77 -23.26 -13.72
C ALA A 97 8.44 -21.94 -14.11
N VAL A 98 8.33 -20.91 -13.26
CA VAL A 98 8.98 -19.60 -13.48
C VAL A 98 10.50 -19.75 -13.51
N ARG A 99 11.10 -20.56 -12.62
CA ARG A 99 12.54 -20.81 -12.63
C ARG A 99 12.99 -21.50 -13.92
N ALA A 100 12.24 -22.47 -14.41
CA ALA A 100 12.55 -23.16 -15.67
C ALA A 100 12.49 -22.19 -16.87
N GLU A 101 11.46 -21.34 -16.94
CA GLU A 101 11.33 -20.33 -17.99
C GLU A 101 12.49 -19.31 -17.95
N ARG A 102 12.83 -18.80 -16.76
CA ARG A 102 13.95 -17.87 -16.58
C ARG A 102 15.29 -18.48 -16.98
N ALA A 103 15.50 -19.78 -16.72
CA ALA A 103 16.72 -20.48 -17.14
C ALA A 103 16.84 -20.55 -18.66
N GLN A 104 15.75 -20.86 -19.36
CA GLN A 104 15.72 -20.89 -20.83
C GLN A 104 15.96 -19.51 -21.44
N LEU A 105 15.27 -18.47 -20.93
CA LEU A 105 15.45 -17.09 -21.38
C LEU A 105 16.90 -16.62 -21.21
N THR A 106 17.53 -16.97 -20.09
CA THR A 106 18.93 -16.62 -19.82
C THR A 106 19.87 -17.25 -20.84
N GLN A 107 19.66 -18.53 -21.19
CA GLN A 107 20.43 -19.20 -22.24
C GLN A 107 20.23 -18.54 -23.61
N THR A 108 18.99 -18.24 -23.99
CA THR A 108 18.71 -17.57 -25.28
C THR A 108 19.32 -16.18 -25.37
N ILE A 109 19.32 -15.42 -24.26
CA ILE A 109 19.96 -14.10 -24.21
C ILE A 109 21.48 -14.25 -24.36
N ALA A 110 22.10 -15.21 -23.67
CA ALA A 110 23.53 -15.46 -23.77
C ALA A 110 23.95 -15.83 -25.21
N GLU A 111 23.18 -16.69 -25.88
CA GLU A 111 23.42 -17.08 -27.28
C GLU A 111 23.29 -15.89 -28.24
N LYS A 112 22.25 -15.06 -28.07
CA LYS A 112 22.08 -13.85 -28.89
C LYS A 112 23.22 -12.86 -28.69
N LEU A 113 23.68 -12.68 -27.46
CA LEU A 113 24.76 -11.74 -27.14
C LEU A 113 26.11 -12.21 -27.72
N ASP A 114 26.41 -13.52 -27.68
CA ASP A 114 27.64 -14.07 -28.25
C ASP A 114 27.63 -13.95 -29.79
N ASN A 115 26.50 -14.21 -30.43
CA ASN A 115 26.33 -14.05 -31.87
C ASN A 115 26.44 -12.58 -32.30
N GLN A 116 25.90 -11.63 -31.52
CA GLN A 116 26.08 -10.19 -31.79
C GLN A 116 27.55 -9.77 -31.72
N LYS A 117 28.29 -10.23 -30.71
CA LYS A 117 29.72 -9.89 -30.54
C LYS A 117 30.59 -10.43 -31.67
N LYS A 118 30.29 -11.61 -32.21
CA LYS A 118 31.04 -12.20 -33.35
C LYS A 118 30.79 -11.49 -34.69
N THR A 119 29.71 -10.71 -34.81
CA THR A 119 29.34 -10.06 -36.08
C THR A 119 29.84 -8.60 -36.18
N GLU A 120 30.43 -8.04 -35.12
CA GLU A 120 30.99 -6.68 -35.12
C GLU A 120 32.46 -6.62 -35.60
N GLU A 121 32.78 -7.23 -36.74
CA GLU A 121 34.02 -6.85 -37.43
C GLU A 121 33.85 -5.45 -38.04
N LEU A 122 34.40 -4.43 -37.35
CA LEU A 122 34.38 -3.05 -37.83
C LEU A 122 34.96 -2.97 -39.24
N THR A 123 34.22 -2.34 -40.16
CA THR A 123 34.71 -2.12 -41.51
C THR A 123 36.00 -1.27 -41.47
N PRO A 124 36.90 -1.39 -42.47
CA PRO A 124 38.11 -0.57 -42.50
C PRO A 124 37.84 0.94 -42.36
N MET A 125 36.72 1.42 -42.89
CA MET A 125 36.28 2.81 -42.76
C MET A 125 35.85 3.14 -41.32
N GLN A 126 35.09 2.27 -40.65
CA GLN A 126 34.69 2.47 -39.26
C GLN A 126 35.88 2.50 -38.29
N LYS A 127 36.91 1.70 -38.55
CA LYS A 127 38.16 1.75 -37.78
C LYS A 127 38.85 3.10 -37.95
N LYS A 128 39.00 3.59 -39.18
CA LYS A 128 39.58 4.92 -39.45
C LYS A 128 38.78 6.05 -38.80
N ILE A 129 37.45 6.00 -38.91
CA ILE A 129 36.57 6.99 -38.28
C ILE A 129 36.78 6.98 -36.77
N ARG A 130 36.78 5.81 -36.11
CA ARG A 130 36.98 5.70 -34.66
C ARG A 130 38.37 6.17 -34.21
N ASP A 131 39.40 5.85 -34.99
CA ASP A 131 40.80 6.10 -34.60
C ASP A 131 41.26 7.54 -34.97
N ALA A 132 40.45 8.32 -35.69
CA ALA A 132 40.75 9.72 -36.02
C ALA A 132 40.85 10.62 -34.77
N PRO A 133 41.80 11.57 -34.71
CA PRO A 133 41.92 12.47 -33.57
C PRO A 133 40.74 13.45 -33.49
N ALA A 134 40.19 13.62 -32.29
CA ALA A 134 39.14 14.61 -32.03
C ALA A 134 39.76 16.01 -31.89
N ILE A 135 39.29 16.93 -32.73
CA ILE A 135 39.72 18.34 -32.77
C ILE A 135 38.92 19.17 -31.77
N ALA A 136 37.62 18.89 -31.66
CA ALA A 136 36.70 19.59 -30.78
C ALA A 136 35.53 18.68 -30.35
N LYS A 137 34.64 19.23 -29.54
CA LYS A 137 33.35 18.68 -29.15
C LYS A 137 32.26 19.72 -29.37
N ILE A 138 31.07 19.22 -29.65
CA ILE A 138 29.87 20.05 -29.75
C ILE A 138 29.39 20.41 -28.35
N ILE A 139 29.24 21.70 -28.09
CA ILE A 139 28.77 22.23 -26.80
C ILE A 139 27.34 22.75 -26.84
N ALA A 140 26.83 23.07 -28.03
CA ALA A 140 25.43 23.42 -28.21
C ALA A 140 24.98 23.05 -29.63
N VAL A 141 23.72 22.65 -29.74
CA VAL A 141 23.09 22.26 -31.00
C VAL A 141 21.84 23.10 -31.22
N LYS A 142 21.74 23.75 -32.39
CA LYS A 142 20.54 24.44 -32.87
C LYS A 142 20.17 23.88 -34.23
N GLU A 143 19.73 22.63 -34.25
CA GLU A 143 19.34 21.91 -35.48
C GLU A 143 18.21 22.62 -36.24
N ASP A 144 17.23 23.20 -35.54
CA ASP A 144 16.14 23.98 -36.17
C ASP A 144 16.65 25.18 -36.98
N LEU A 145 17.84 25.68 -36.62
CA LEU A 145 18.50 26.81 -37.28
C LEU A 145 19.68 26.36 -38.16
N GLY A 146 19.95 25.05 -38.24
CA GLY A 146 20.99 24.49 -39.08
C GLY A 146 22.42 24.75 -38.61
N PHE A 147 22.67 25.01 -37.32
CA PHE A 147 24.03 25.24 -36.82
C PHE A 147 24.33 24.55 -35.48
N VAL A 148 25.63 24.38 -35.22
CA VAL A 148 26.20 23.85 -33.99
C VAL A 148 27.29 24.77 -33.47
N VAL A 149 27.54 24.73 -32.17
CA VAL A 149 28.67 25.44 -31.53
C VAL A 149 29.68 24.40 -31.08
N ILE A 150 30.95 24.62 -31.45
CA ILE A 150 32.07 23.73 -31.12
C ILE A 150 33.03 24.42 -30.15
N ASN A 151 33.62 23.67 -29.23
CA ASN A 151 34.64 24.16 -28.30
C ASN A 151 36.05 24.22 -28.92
N ALA A 152 36.12 24.71 -30.15
CA ALA A 152 37.37 25.09 -30.79
C ALA A 152 37.20 26.41 -31.53
N GLY A 153 38.15 27.32 -31.34
CA GLY A 153 38.22 28.64 -31.98
C GLY A 153 39.58 28.89 -32.60
N SER A 154 39.94 30.16 -32.77
CA SER A 154 41.19 30.54 -33.44
C SER A 154 42.46 30.00 -32.78
N SER A 155 42.46 29.75 -31.46
CA SER A 155 43.61 29.16 -30.76
C SER A 155 43.92 27.71 -31.18
N ARG A 156 42.95 27.01 -31.78
CA ARG A 156 43.11 25.66 -32.34
C ARG A 156 43.26 25.66 -33.85
N GLY A 157 43.51 26.83 -34.45
CA GLY A 157 43.66 26.97 -35.90
C GLY A 157 42.34 26.81 -36.67
N ILE A 158 41.20 27.03 -36.02
CA ILE A 158 39.90 27.00 -36.69
C ILE A 158 39.72 28.29 -37.49
N GLU A 159 39.42 28.15 -38.78
CA GLU A 159 39.18 29.25 -39.69
C GLU A 159 37.80 29.13 -40.35
N LYS A 160 37.22 30.27 -40.71
CA LYS A 160 35.97 30.33 -41.47
C LYS A 160 36.10 29.59 -42.80
N GLY A 161 35.10 28.80 -43.15
CA GLY A 161 35.06 27.95 -44.34
C GLY A 161 35.76 26.61 -44.19
N THR A 162 36.39 26.34 -43.03
CA THR A 162 36.98 25.02 -42.77
C THR A 162 35.87 24.00 -42.53
N ARG A 163 36.01 22.81 -43.11
CA ARG A 163 35.04 21.72 -42.99
C ARG A 163 35.52 20.66 -42.00
N PHE A 164 34.57 20.06 -41.30
CA PHE A 164 34.80 19.01 -40.33
C PHE A 164 33.70 17.96 -40.38
N ASN A 165 34.00 16.76 -39.89
CA ASN A 165 32.99 15.73 -39.68
C ASN A 165 32.61 15.67 -38.20
N ILE A 166 31.33 15.45 -37.91
CA ILE A 166 30.84 15.12 -36.58
C ILE A 166 30.80 13.60 -36.45
N ARG A 167 31.43 13.06 -35.40
CA ARG A 167 31.52 11.64 -35.10
C ARG A 167 30.84 11.30 -33.78
N ARG A 168 30.13 10.17 -33.78
CA ARG A 168 29.69 9.47 -32.57
C ARG A 168 30.19 8.03 -32.63
N ASP A 169 31.17 7.72 -31.77
CA ASP A 169 31.87 6.43 -31.76
C ASP A 169 32.49 6.09 -33.13
N LYS A 170 31.95 5.10 -33.86
CA LYS A 170 32.46 4.62 -35.15
C LYS A 170 31.75 5.23 -36.38
N PHE A 171 30.81 6.15 -36.19
CA PHE A 171 29.95 6.67 -37.26
C PHE A 171 30.06 8.19 -37.42
N ILE A 172 29.98 8.65 -38.68
CA ILE A 172 29.79 10.07 -39.00
C ILE A 172 28.30 10.40 -38.90
N VAL A 173 28.02 11.46 -38.16
CA VAL A 173 26.68 11.97 -37.82
C VAL A 173 26.27 13.09 -38.77
N ALA A 174 27.21 13.95 -39.17
CA ALA A 174 27.01 15.03 -40.14
C ALA A 174 28.37 15.62 -40.58
N GLU A 175 28.35 16.41 -41.66
CA GLU A 175 29.44 17.33 -42.03
C GLU A 175 29.07 18.75 -41.59
N VAL A 176 30.05 19.51 -41.12
CA VAL A 176 29.87 20.91 -40.71
C VAL A 176 30.93 21.80 -41.34
N GLU A 177 30.52 22.99 -41.77
CA GLU A 177 31.40 24.04 -42.25
C GLU A 177 31.40 25.21 -41.28
N ILE A 178 32.57 25.70 -40.88
CA ILE A 178 32.68 26.82 -39.96
C ILE A 178 32.17 28.10 -40.63
N GLY A 179 31.01 28.59 -40.21
CA GLY A 179 30.43 29.83 -40.69
C GLY A 179 31.08 31.05 -40.04
N GLU A 180 31.45 30.94 -38.76
CA GLU A 180 32.02 32.02 -37.97
C GLU A 180 32.90 31.49 -36.82
N VAL A 181 34.03 32.16 -36.59
CA VAL A 181 34.88 31.93 -35.41
C VAL A 181 34.55 33.02 -34.40
N VAL A 182 33.93 32.64 -33.28
CA VAL A 182 33.39 33.59 -32.29
C VAL A 182 34.51 34.14 -31.41
N ASP A 183 35.37 33.26 -30.92
CA ASP A 183 36.48 33.63 -30.04
C ASP A 183 37.67 32.66 -30.19
N SER A 184 38.64 32.74 -29.27
CA SER A 184 39.81 31.85 -29.28
C SER A 184 39.47 30.39 -29.00
N THR A 185 38.33 30.13 -28.37
CA THR A 185 37.89 28.82 -27.87
C THR A 185 36.63 28.27 -28.53
N ASN A 186 35.82 29.09 -29.21
CA ASN A 186 34.52 28.70 -29.75
C ASN A 186 34.33 29.14 -31.20
N SER A 187 33.65 28.31 -31.97
CA SER A 187 33.22 28.59 -33.34
C SER A 187 31.81 28.06 -33.60
N ILE A 188 31.15 28.64 -34.59
CA ILE A 188 29.83 28.22 -35.08
C ILE A 188 30.02 27.51 -36.41
N GLY A 189 29.55 26.27 -36.47
CA GLY A 189 29.52 25.45 -37.68
C GLY A 189 28.11 25.34 -38.23
N ASN A 190 27.95 25.57 -39.53
CA ASN A 190 26.72 25.30 -40.26
C ASN A 190 26.65 23.81 -40.60
N ILE A 191 25.50 23.20 -40.37
CA ILE A 191 25.25 21.78 -40.64
C ILE A 191 24.92 21.63 -42.12
N ASP A 192 25.64 20.75 -42.82
CA ASP A 192 25.27 20.33 -44.16
C ASP A 192 24.16 19.27 -44.07
N ALA A 193 22.93 19.70 -44.35
CA ALA A 193 21.74 18.85 -44.29
C ALA A 193 21.76 17.71 -45.32
N ASP A 194 22.44 17.90 -46.46
CA ASP A 194 22.56 16.87 -47.50
C ASP A 194 23.56 15.76 -47.11
N LYS A 195 24.44 16.07 -46.15
CA LYS A 195 25.45 15.15 -45.61
C LYS A 195 25.10 14.61 -44.23
N LYS A 196 23.88 14.87 -43.75
CA LYS A 196 23.32 14.31 -42.52
C LYS A 196 22.53 13.05 -42.86
N PRO A 197 22.90 11.86 -42.35
CA PRO A 197 22.12 10.65 -42.54
C PRO A 197 20.68 10.79 -41.98
N PRO A 198 19.66 10.26 -42.67
CA PRO A 198 18.27 10.41 -42.26
C PRO A 198 18.01 9.77 -40.89
N GLY A 199 17.31 10.50 -40.01
CA GLY A 199 16.92 10.01 -38.68
C GLY A 199 18.01 10.07 -37.60
N ILE A 200 19.22 10.54 -37.92
CA ILE A 200 20.30 10.71 -36.94
C ILE A 200 20.39 12.19 -36.55
N ASN A 201 20.22 12.52 -35.27
CA ASN A 201 20.42 13.88 -34.76
C ASN A 201 21.78 14.05 -34.08
N ILE A 202 22.34 15.24 -34.24
CA ILE A 202 23.55 15.72 -33.59
C ILE A 202 23.24 16.01 -32.12
N ARG A 203 24.17 15.70 -31.23
CA ARG A 203 24.02 15.88 -29.78
C ARG A 203 25.22 16.63 -29.21
N GLU A 204 24.98 17.31 -28.10
CA GLU A 204 26.07 17.84 -27.27
C GLU A 204 26.98 16.69 -26.82
N GLY A 205 28.28 16.92 -26.87
CA GLY A 205 29.31 15.92 -26.58
C GLY A 205 29.76 15.08 -27.77
N ASP A 206 29.08 15.16 -28.93
CA ASP A 206 29.61 14.57 -30.18
C ASP A 206 30.95 15.20 -30.54
N GLU A 207 31.83 14.41 -31.17
CA GLU A 207 33.20 14.81 -31.45
C GLU A 207 33.35 15.36 -32.86
N VAL A 208 34.19 16.38 -33.01
CA VAL A 208 34.51 17.00 -34.29
C VAL A 208 35.87 16.48 -34.74
N ILE A 209 35.94 15.89 -35.92
CA ILE A 209 37.16 15.33 -36.52
C ILE A 209 37.44 16.01 -37.87
N GLY A 210 38.68 15.88 -38.35
CA GLY A 210 39.12 16.47 -39.62
C GLY A 210 38.28 16.03 -40.83
N TYR A 211 38.16 16.93 -41.81
CA TYR A 211 37.66 16.61 -43.14
C TYR A 211 38.75 16.85 -44.20
N PRO A 212 38.91 15.93 -45.17
CA PRO A 212 38.35 14.59 -45.17
C PRO A 212 39.05 13.68 -44.14
N VAL A 213 38.46 12.51 -43.83
CA VAL A 213 39.08 11.48 -42.96
C VAL A 213 40.12 10.63 -43.74
N PHE A 214 40.74 11.20 -44.80
CA PHE A 214 41.63 10.49 -45.73
C PHE A 214 43.08 10.91 -45.59
#